data_AF-A0A1G9P013-F1
#
_entry.id   AF-A0A1G9P013-F1
#
_cell.length_a   1.000
_cell.length_b   1.000
_cell.length_c   1.000
_cell.angle_alpha   90.00
_cell.angle_beta   90.00
_cell.angle_gamma   90.00
#
_symmetry.space_group_name_H-M   'P 1'
#
loop_
_entity.id
_entity.type
_entity.pdbx_description
1 polymer ?
#
loop_
_entity_poly.entity_id
_entity_poly.type
_entity_poly.pdbx_seq_one_letter_code
_entity_poly.pdbx_strand_id
1 'polypeptide(L)' 'MLLEEIISKSNLYPAYDRVVGNKGAAGVDNIGFSDFSEQVKTEWPLIKS' A
#
# COMPACT_ATOMS: atom_id res chain seq x y z
N MET A 1 -19.55 5.10 -4.85
CA MET A 1 -19.68 3.78 -4.18
C MET A 1 -18.52 3.65 -3.21
N LEU A 2 -18.71 2.96 -2.08
CA LEU A 2 -17.71 2.86 -1.01
C LEU A 2 -16.33 2.37 -1.49
N LEU A 3 -16.30 1.43 -2.44
CA LEU A 3 -15.04 0.93 -2.99
C LEU A 3 -14.21 2.04 -3.65
N GLU A 4 -14.84 2.89 -4.48
CA GLU A 4 -14.17 4.02 -5.15
C GLU A 4 -13.56 5.01 -4.16
N GLU A 5 -14.21 5.21 -3.01
CA GLU A 5 -13.70 6.06 -1.93
C GLU A 5 -12.48 5.40 -1.26
N ILE A 6 -12.55 4.10 -0.99
CA ILE A 6 -11.44 3.33 -0.41
C ILE A 6 -10.22 3.35 -1.33
N ILE A 7 -10.40 3.13 -2.65
CA ILE A 7 -9.29 3.10 -3.63
C ILE A 7 -8.90 4.47 -4.18
N SER A 8 -9.52 5.54 -3.68
CA SER A 8 -9.19 6.90 -4.08
C SER A 8 -7.76 7.25 -3.68
N LYS A 9 -7.08 8.08 -4.49
CA LYS A 9 -5.74 8.58 -4.14
C LYS A 9 -5.76 9.32 -2.80
N SER A 10 -6.80 10.09 -2.53
CA SER A 10 -6.99 10.80 -1.27
C SER A 10 -7.05 9.90 -0.05
N ASN A 11 -7.46 8.63 -0.20
CA ASN A 11 -7.49 7.67 0.90
C ASN A 11 -6.21 6.80 0.97
N LEU A 12 -5.74 6.28 -0.18
CA LEU A 12 -4.62 5.34 -0.20
C LEU A 12 -3.26 5.99 0.10
N TYR A 13 -3.04 7.27 -0.26
CA TYR A 13 -1.78 7.93 0.05
C TYR A 13 -1.56 8.08 1.57
N PRO A 14 -2.52 8.63 2.36
CA PRO A 14 -2.39 8.64 3.81
C PRO A 14 -2.27 7.25 4.43
N ALA A 15 -2.98 6.25 3.89
CA ALA A 15 -2.88 4.87 4.37
C ALA A 15 -1.48 4.29 4.15
N TYR A 16 -0.90 4.52 2.97
CA TYR A 16 0.48 4.14 2.64
C TYR A 16 1.48 4.80 3.60
N ASP A 17 1.40 6.12 3.78
CA ASP A 17 2.30 6.86 4.68
C ASP A 17 2.21 6.35 6.11
N ARG A 18 1.00 5.98 6.56
CA ARG A 18 0.80 5.39 7.89
C ARG A 18 1.51 4.05 8.04
N VAL A 19 1.41 3.17 7.04
CA VAL A 19 2.04 1.84 7.06
C VAL A 19 3.57 1.96 7.04
N VAL A 20 4.12 2.77 6.13
CA VAL A 20 5.57 3.00 6.05
C VAL A 20 6.10 3.67 7.33
N GLY A 21 5.35 4.64 7.86
CA GLY A 21 5.71 5.35 9.10
C GLY A 21 5.69 4.47 10.35
N ASN A 22 4.88 3.41 10.37
CA ASN A 22 4.83 2.48 11.50
C ASN A 22 6.10 1.65 11.67
N LYS A 23 6.85 1.39 10.58
CA LYS A 23 8.07 0.56 10.58
C LYS A 23 7.86 -0.80 11.26
N GLY A 24 6.68 -1.39 11.09
CA GLY A 24 6.34 -2.69 11.64
C GLY A 24 7.22 -3.80 11.05
N ALA A 25 7.33 -4.92 11.78
CA ALA A 25 7.96 -6.13 11.26
C ALA A 25 7.20 -6.65 10.04
N ALA A 26 7.93 -7.28 9.12
CA ALA A 26 7.35 -7.89 7.93
C ALA A 26 6.37 -9.02 8.28
N GLY A 27 5.42 -9.28 7.37
CA GLY A 27 4.52 -10.42 7.45
C GLY A 27 5.20 -11.73 7.02
N VAL A 28 4.38 -12.74 6.74
CA VAL A 28 4.85 -14.07 6.27
C VAL A 28 5.48 -14.04 4.87
N ASP A 29 5.23 -12.98 4.10
CA ASP A 29 5.82 -12.69 2.79
C ASP A 29 7.21 -12.08 2.88
N ASN A 30 7.67 -11.73 4.10
CA ASN A 30 8.94 -11.05 4.39
C ASN A 30 9.10 -9.68 3.70
N ILE A 31 8.02 -9.04 3.26
CA ILE A 31 8.09 -7.70 2.67
C ILE A 31 8.06 -6.68 3.81
N GLY A 32 9.21 -6.02 4.02
CA GLY A 32 9.35 -4.97 5.03
C GLY A 32 8.84 -3.62 4.53
N PHE A 33 8.72 -2.67 5.47
CA PHE A 33 8.34 -1.29 5.14
C PHE A 33 9.29 -0.61 4.13
N SER A 34 10.57 -1.05 4.08
CA SER A 34 11.58 -0.58 3.12
C SER A 34 11.27 -1.01 1.69
N ASP A 35 10.73 -2.22 1.52
CA ASP A 35 10.50 -2.85 0.22
C ASP A 35 9.07 -2.63 -0.28
N PHE A 36 8.16 -2.27 0.64
CA PHE A 36 6.74 -2.06 0.35
C PHE A 36 6.48 -1.03 -0.76
N SER A 37 7.33 0.01 -0.89
CA SER A 37 7.20 0.97 -1.99
C SER A 37 7.33 0.31 -3.37
N GLU A 38 8.24 -0.65 -3.50
CA GLU A 38 8.53 -1.30 -4.79
C GLU A 38 7.43 -2.30 -5.14
N GLN A 39 6.92 -3.02 -4.13
CA GLN A 39 5.78 -3.91 -4.29
C GLN A 39 4.55 -3.15 -4.79
N VAL A 40 4.19 -2.02 -4.15
CA VAL A 40 3.02 -1.23 -4.58
C VAL A 40 3.18 -0.75 -6.03
N LYS A 41 4.36 -0.31 -6.46
CA LYS A 41 4.59 0.10 -7.86
C LYS A 41 4.43 -1.06 -8.84
N THR A 42 4.89 -2.24 -8.46
CA THR A 42 4.89 -3.44 -9.31
C THR A 42 3.49 -4.04 -9.44
N GLU A 43 2.73 -4.09 -8.34
CA GLU A 43 1.46 -4.83 -8.27
C GLU A 43 0.22 -3.95 -8.48
N TRP A 44 0.29 -2.65 -8.21
CA TRP A 44 -0.86 -1.75 -8.35
C TRP A 44 -1.49 -1.74 -9.77
N PRO A 45 -0.72 -1.79 -10.87
CA PRO A 45 -1.29 -1.91 -12.22
C PRO A 45 -2.11 -3.19 -12.45
N LEU A 46 -1.89 -4.25 -11.67
CA LEU A 46 -2.65 -5.50 -11.74
C LEU A 46 -3.97 -5.43 -10.94
N ILE A 47 -4.05 -4.50 -9.98
CA ILE A 47 -5.20 -4.30 -9.09
C ILE A 47 -6.16 -3.27 -9.68
N LYS A 48 -5.63 -2.20 -10.26
CA LYS A 48 -6.40 -1.11 -10.86
C LYS A 48 -6.17 -1.08 -12.37
N SER A 49 -7.02 -1.82 -13.08
CA SER A 49 -7.14 -1.82 -14.55
C SER A 49 -7.98 -0.64 -15.05
#